data_AF-A0A920F0E5-F1
#
_entry.id   AF-A0A920F0E5-F1
#
_cell.length_a   1.000
_cell.length_b   1.000
_cell.length_c   1.000
_cell.angle_alpha   90.00
_cell.angle_beta   90.00
_cell.angle_gamma   90.00
#
_symmetry.space_group_name_H-M   'P 1'
#
loop_
_entity.id
_entity.type
_entity.pdbx_description
1 polymer ?
#
loop_
_entity_poly.entity_id
_entity_poly.type
_entity_poly.pdbx_seq_one_letter_code
_entity_poly.pdbx_strand_id
1 'polypeptide(L)' 'MGIWWATEALPLPITSLLPLVLFPLFGVAEIGVISKEFMNKVQFLFAGGFMIAIAMQKWNLHRRVA' A
#
# COMPACT_ATOMS: atom_id res chain seq x y z
N MET A 1 14.03 -0.26 10.09
CA MET A 1 13.38 -0.48 8.78
C MET A 1 14.12 0.14 7.61
N GLY A 2 14.70 1.35 7.72
CA GLY A 2 15.36 2.02 6.59
C GLY A 2 16.39 1.17 5.82
N ILE A 3 17.13 0.29 6.49
CA ILE A 3 18.07 -0.63 5.83
C ILE A 3 17.33 -1.59 4.87
N TRP A 4 16.21 -2.19 5.28
CA TRP A 4 15.44 -3.10 4.41
C TRP A 4 14.78 -2.41 3.23
N TRP A 5 14.41 -1.14 3.39
CA TRP A 5 13.93 -0.30 2.28
C TRP A 5 15.05 0.06 1.31
N ALA A 6 16.25 0.36 1.81
CA ALA A 6 17.40 0.75 0.98
C ALA A 6 18.04 -0.44 0.25
N THR A 7 18.08 -1.62 0.88
CA THR A 7 18.70 -2.81 0.30
C THR A 7 17.70 -3.70 -0.44
N GLU A 8 16.41 -3.35 -0.43
CA GLU A 8 15.31 -4.17 -0.97
C GLU A 8 15.41 -5.64 -0.54
N ALA A 9 15.74 -5.88 0.73
CA ALA A 9 15.98 -7.23 1.26
C ALA A 9 14.73 -8.14 1.13
N LEU A 10 13.55 -7.53 1.07
CA LEU A 10 12.26 -8.16 0.80
C LEU A 10 11.47 -7.28 -0.18
N PRO A 11 10.54 -7.87 -0.95
CA PRO A 11 9.60 -7.11 -1.77
C PRO A 11 8.95 -5.97 -0.98
N LEU A 12 8.90 -4.77 -1.57
CA LEU A 12 8.37 -3.57 -0.93
C LEU A 12 6.99 -3.75 -0.26
N PRO A 13 6.02 -4.50 -0.84
CA PRO A 13 4.74 -4.76 -0.17
C PRO A 13 4.90 -5.52 1.15
N ILE A 14 5.79 -6.52 1.18
CA ILE A 14 6.08 -7.31 2.39
C ILE A 14 6.76 -6.41 3.42
N THR A 15 7.75 -5.61 2.99
CA THR A 15 8.46 -4.70 3.88
C THR A 15 7.52 -3.68 4.54
N SER A 16 6.50 -3.24 3.81
CA SER A 16 5.48 -2.30 4.27
C SER A 16 4.52 -2.91 5.30
N LEU A 17 4.30 -4.22 5.27
CA LEU A 17 3.39 -4.93 6.19
C LEU A 17 4.07 -5.33 7.52
N LEU A 18 5.39 -5.40 7.56
CA LEU A 18 6.14 -5.84 8.73
C LEU A 18 5.85 -5.08 10.04
N PRO A 19 5.62 -3.74 10.05
CA PRO A 19 5.25 -3.04 11.28
C PRO A 19 4.00 -3.61 11.97
N LEU A 20 3.06 -4.18 11.20
CA LEU A 20 1.84 -4.80 11.72
C LEU A 20 2.13 -5.99 12.64
N VAL A 21 3.27 -6.66 12.45
CA VAL A 21 3.70 -7.81 13.25
C VAL A 21 4.76 -7.39 14.27
N LEU A 22 5.74 -6.59 13.87
CA LEU A 22 6.86 -6.21 14.73
C LEU A 22 6.41 -5.31 15.89
N PHE A 23 5.53 -4.33 15.64
CA PHE A 23 5.15 -3.39 16.70
C PHE A 23 4.35 -4.05 17.83
N PRO A 24 3.37 -4.96 17.59
CA PRO A 24 2.75 -5.72 18.66
C PRO A 24 3.73 -6.65 19.37
N LEU A 25 4.64 -7.31 18.64
CA LEU A 25 5.64 -8.21 19.23
C LEU A 25 6.60 -7.48 20.19
N PHE A 26 6.95 -6.23 19.89
CA PHE A 26 7.79 -5.40 20.75
C PHE A 26 7.00 -4.55 21.75
N GLY A 27 5.67 -4.72 21.84
CA GLY A 27 4.83 -3.98 22.80
C GLY A 27 4.68 -2.48 22.51
N VAL A 28 4.96 -2.05 21.28
CA VAL A 28 4.94 -0.62 20.88
C VAL A 28 3.51 -0.13 20.65
N ALA A 29 2.69 -0.91 19.94
CA ALA A 29 1.30 -0.57 19.65
C ALA A 29 0.48 -1.83 19.35
N GLU A 30 -0.83 -1.78 19.64
CA GLU A 30 -1.75 -2.86 19.32
C GLU A 30 -2.00 -2.97 17.82
N ILE A 31 -2.21 -4.20 17.35
CA ILE A 31 -2.47 -4.50 15.94
C ILE A 31 -3.67 -3.72 15.38
N GLY A 32 -4.71 -3.52 16.20
CA GLY A 32 -5.93 -2.81 15.80
C GLY A 32 -5.73 -1.30 15.61
N VAL A 33 -4.67 -0.73 16.20
CA VAL A 33 -4.31 0.68 16.00
C VAL A 33 -3.51 0.81 14.70
N ILE A 34 -2.51 -0.04 14.52
CA ILE A 34 -1.60 -0.01 13.37
C ILE A 34 -2.33 -0.37 12.07
N SER A 35 -3.27 -1.33 12.11
CA SER A 35 -4.02 -1.77 10.94
C SER A 35 -4.87 -0.67 10.30
N LYS A 36 -5.32 0.32 11.08
CA LYS A 36 -6.09 1.46 10.59
C LYS A 36 -5.29 2.33 9.62
N GLU A 37 -3.98 2.41 9.80
CA GLU A 37 -3.10 3.20 8.94
C GLU A 37 -2.93 2.58 7.54
N PHE A 38 -3.27 1.31 7.34
CA PHE A 38 -3.26 0.66 6.02
C PHE A 38 -4.52 0.93 5.19
N MET A 39 -5.60 1.41 5.82
CA MET A 39 -6.92 1.61 5.20
C MET A 39 -7.40 3.05 5.38
N ASN A 40 -6.48 4.01 5.30
CA ASN A 40 -6.77 5.43 5.36
C ASN A 40 -7.37 5.95 4.04
N LYS A 41 -7.92 7.16 4.11
CA LYS A 41 -8.62 7.81 2.98
C LYS A 41 -7.73 7.96 1.74
N VAL A 42 -6.43 8.20 1.92
CA VAL A 42 -5.49 8.42 0.81
C VAL A 42 -5.21 7.10 0.10
N GLN A 43 -5.00 5.99 0.81
CA GLN A 43 -4.79 4.69 0.16
C GLN A 43 -6.03 4.25 -0.64
N PHE A 44 -7.23 4.49 -0.10
CA PHE A 44 -8.48 4.25 -0.84
C PHE A 44 -8.62 5.13 -2.08
N LEU A 45 -8.23 6.40 -2.01
CA LEU A 45 -8.23 7.30 -3.16
C LEU A 45 -7.33 6.75 -4.29
N PHE A 46 -6.11 6.31 -3.95
CA PHE A 46 -5.22 5.68 -4.91
C PHE A 46 -5.81 4.39 -5.48
N ALA A 47 -6.38 3.52 -4.64
CA ALA A 47 -7.03 2.29 -5.09
C ALA A 47 -8.18 2.57 -6.09
N GLY A 48 -9.03 3.56 -5.79
CA GLY A 48 -10.08 4.02 -6.71
C GLY A 48 -9.53 4.62 -8.00
N GLY A 49 -8.47 5.43 -7.92
CA GLY A 49 -7.77 5.99 -9.07
C GLY A 49 -7.20 4.91 -9.99
N PHE A 50 -6.55 3.88 -9.42
CA PHE A 50 -6.07 2.73 -10.18
C PHE A 50 -7.21 1.92 -10.80
N MET A 51 -8.33 1.75 -10.10
CA MET A 51 -9.52 1.08 -10.66
C MET A 51 -10.06 1.82 -11.89
N ILE A 52 -10.12 3.17 -11.83
CA ILE A 52 -10.50 4.00 -12.98
C ILE A 52 -9.48 3.86 -14.11
N ALA A 53 -8.18 3.91 -13.81
CA ALA A 53 -7.13 3.75 -14.81
C ALA A 53 -7.22 2.39 -15.54
N ILE A 54 -7.46 1.30 -14.78
CA ILE A 54 -7.67 -0.04 -15.33
C ILE A 54 -8.92 -0.06 -16.23
N ALA A 55 -10.01 0.57 -15.81
CA ALA A 55 -11.21 0.68 -16.63
C ALA A 55 -10.93 1.44 -17.94
N MET A 56 -10.23 2.58 -17.87
CA MET A 56 -9.82 3.35 -19.06
C MET A 56 -8.93 2.52 -20.00
N GLN A 57 -8.04 1.69 -19.45
CA GLN A 57 -7.21 0.78 -20.23
C GLN A 57 -8.05 -0.30 -20.91
N LYS A 58 -8.94 -0.96 -20.17
CA LYS A 58 -9.81 -2.03 -20.67
C LYS A 58 -10.67 -1.59 -21.85
N TRP A 59 -11.15 -0.34 -21.84
CA TRP A 59 -11.95 0.23 -22.93
C TRP A 59 -11.11 0.94 -24.00
N ASN A 60 -9.77 0.87 -23.93
CA ASN A 60 -8.87 1.65 -24.78
C ASN A 60 -9.25 3.15 -24.84
N LEU A 61 -9.84 3.69 -23.78
CA LEU A 61 -10.35 5.06 -23.76
C LEU A 61 -9.19 6.05 -23.89
N HIS A 62 -8.06 5.77 -23.24
CA HIS A 62 -6.82 6.53 -23.35
C HIS A 62 -6.31 6.68 -24.80
N ARG A 63 -6.58 5.71 -25.71
CA ARG A 63 -6.22 5.81 -27.14
C ARG A 63 -7.22 6.61 -27.98
N ARG A 64 -8.44 6.81 -27.49
CA ARG A 64 -9.48 7.58 -28.20
C ARG A 64 -9.40 9.08 -27.90
N VAL A 65 -8.78 9.42 -26.77
CA VAL A 65 -8.67 10.80 -26.26
C VAL A 65 -7.25 11.37 -26.47
N ALA A 66 -6.26 10.51 -26.77
CA ALA A 66 -4.91 10.91 -27.18
C ALA A 66 -4.81 11.03 -28.70
#